data_AF-A0A2M7ZW28-F1
#
_entry.id   AF-A0A2M7ZW28-F1
#
_cell.length_a   1.000
_cell.length_b   1.000
_cell.length_c   1.000
_cell.angle_alpha   90.00
_cell.angle_beta   90.00
_cell.angle_gamma   90.00
#
_symmetry.space_group_name_H-M   'P 1'
#
loop_
_entity.id
_entity.type
_entity.pdbx_description
1 polymer ?
#
loop_
_entity_poly.entity_id
_entity_poly.type
_entity_poly.pdbx_seq_one_letter_code
_entity_poly.pdbx_strand_id
1 'polypeptide(L)'
;LAILVFNFYPLTAVMIVMLALLNDGAILSIAYDNVHYKNQPEAWNMRVVLGIATVLGVIGVVSAFLLFYLSERVFHLDRAHIQTLMYLKLSVAGHMTIFLTRTRGPFWSIKPARILWIAVLGTQIVATLIAVYGFLMTPISWGWAGFVWGYALVWVLLNDRLKLLAYHFLDPKKSGVNV
;
A
#
# COMPACT_ATOMS: atom_id res chain seq x y z
N LEU A 1 -11.02 -14.18 0.52
CA LEU A 1 -10.35 -15.02 1.53
C LEU A 1 -10.85 -14.75 2.95
N ALA A 2 -10.81 -13.50 3.47
CA ALA A 2 -11.26 -13.21 4.83
C ALA A 2 -12.74 -13.55 5.08
N ILE A 3 -13.61 -13.22 4.12
CA ILE A 3 -15.04 -13.58 4.16
C ILE A 3 -15.24 -15.11 4.16
N LEU A 4 -14.44 -15.85 3.41
CA LEU A 4 -14.55 -17.30 3.29
C LEU A 4 -14.02 -18.05 4.52
N VAL A 5 -12.99 -17.50 5.19
CA VAL A 5 -12.31 -18.17 6.31
C VAL A 5 -12.87 -17.73 7.66
N PHE A 6 -13.21 -16.45 7.83
CA PHE A 6 -13.63 -15.85 9.10
C PHE A 6 -15.11 -15.43 9.12
N ASN A 7 -15.85 -15.62 8.02
CA ASN A 7 -17.25 -15.17 7.85
C ASN A 7 -17.45 -13.71 8.31
N PHE A 8 -16.42 -12.89 8.03
CA PHE A 8 -16.33 -11.51 8.45
C PHE A 8 -16.09 -10.63 7.24
N TYR A 9 -16.80 -9.50 7.17
CA TYR A 9 -16.59 -8.47 6.17
C TYR A 9 -15.60 -7.46 6.71
N PRO A 10 -14.30 -7.52 6.35
CA PRO A 10 -13.29 -6.58 6.83
C PRO A 10 -13.50 -5.16 6.32
N LEU A 11 -14.27 -5.01 5.24
CA LEU A 11 -14.70 -3.72 4.70
C LEU A 11 -16.16 -3.82 4.28
N THR A 12 -16.90 -2.74 4.51
CA THR A 12 -18.23 -2.57 3.94
C THR A 12 -18.13 -2.09 2.48
N ALA A 13 -19.21 -2.24 1.70
CA ALA A 13 -19.25 -1.77 0.32
C ALA A 13 -18.94 -0.27 0.21
N VAL A 14 -19.46 0.53 1.14
CA VAL A 14 -19.23 1.98 1.21
C VAL A 14 -17.75 2.29 1.44
N MET A 15 -17.09 1.56 2.34
CA MET A 15 -15.64 1.72 2.58
C MET A 15 -14.81 1.41 1.33
N ILE A 16 -15.18 0.38 0.57
CA ILE A 16 -14.49 0.03 -0.68
C ILE A 16 -14.63 1.16 -1.70
N VAL A 17 -15.84 1.74 -1.84
CA VAL A 17 -16.07 2.89 -2.72
C VAL A 17 -15.24 4.09 -2.27
N MET A 18 -15.21 4.38 -0.97
CA MET A 18 -14.40 5.47 -0.41
C MET A 18 -12.90 5.25 -0.67
N LEU A 19 -12.40 4.02 -0.54
CA LEU A 19 -11.01 3.68 -0.87
C LEU A 19 -10.72 3.91 -2.36
N ALA A 20 -11.61 3.48 -3.24
CA ALA A 20 -11.45 3.66 -4.67
C ALA A 20 -11.39 5.15 -5.05
N LEU A 21 -12.36 5.95 -4.57
CA LEU A 21 -12.42 7.38 -4.84
C LEU A 21 -11.17 8.13 -4.35
N LEU A 22 -10.68 7.80 -3.15
CA LEU A 22 -9.47 8.45 -2.61
C LEU A 22 -8.21 8.01 -3.37
N ASN A 23 -8.14 6.76 -3.80
CA ASN A 23 -6.98 6.23 -4.52
C ASN A 23 -6.89 6.77 -5.96
N ASP A 24 -8.02 7.03 -6.62
CA ASP A 24 -8.05 7.53 -8.01
C ASP A 24 -7.33 8.89 -8.14
N GLY A 25 -7.43 9.76 -7.13
CA GLY A 25 -6.69 11.01 -7.10
C GLY A 25 -5.17 10.82 -7.09
N ALA A 26 -4.68 9.82 -6.34
CA ALA A 26 -3.26 9.47 -6.33
C ALA A 26 -2.84 8.83 -7.66
N ILE A 27 -3.66 7.95 -8.24
CA ILE A 27 -3.39 7.33 -9.54
C ILE A 27 -3.26 8.39 -10.64
N LEU A 28 -4.17 9.37 -10.70
CA LEU A 28 -4.09 10.44 -11.70
C LEU A 28 -2.79 11.24 -11.59
N SER A 29 -2.30 11.45 -10.37
CA SER A 29 -1.05 12.19 -10.14
C SER A 29 0.21 11.43 -10.60
N ILE A 30 0.14 10.11 -10.83
CA ILE A 30 1.24 9.31 -11.39
C ILE A 30 1.59 9.79 -12.81
N ALA A 31 0.60 10.27 -13.58
CA ALA A 31 0.83 10.80 -14.93
C ALA A 31 1.74 12.04 -14.94
N TYR A 32 1.86 12.73 -13.81
CA TYR A 32 2.71 13.91 -13.61
C TYR A 32 3.99 13.60 -12.81
N ASP A 33 4.28 12.32 -12.55
CA ASP A 33 5.45 11.94 -11.77
C ASP A 33 6.74 12.00 -12.60
N ASN A 34 7.85 12.33 -11.93
CA ASN A 34 9.17 12.42 -12.56
C ASN A 34 9.77 11.01 -12.71
N VAL A 35 9.80 10.50 -13.94
CA VAL A 35 10.41 9.20 -14.26
C VAL A 35 11.70 9.38 -15.08
N HIS A 36 12.72 8.57 -14.79
CA HIS A 36 13.90 8.48 -15.64
C HIS A 36 13.55 7.72 -16.91
N TYR A 37 13.46 8.44 -18.03
CA TYR A 37 13.24 7.84 -19.34
C TYR A 37 14.52 7.17 -19.85
N LYS A 38 14.36 6.14 -20.66
CA LYS A 38 15.45 5.55 -21.45
C LYS A 38 15.23 5.88 -22.91
N ASN A 39 16.27 6.36 -23.59
CA ASN A 39 16.24 6.72 -25.02
C ASN A 39 16.27 5.51 -25.96
N GLN A 40 16.07 4.30 -25.45
CA GLN A 40 16.14 3.05 -26.19
C GLN A 40 14.86 2.24 -25.93
N PRO A 41 14.36 1.50 -26.92
CA PRO A 41 13.10 0.76 -26.79
C PRO A 41 13.21 -0.27 -25.66
N GLU A 42 12.42 -0.07 -24.60
CA GLU A 42 12.34 -0.98 -23.47
C GLU A 42 11.37 -2.12 -23.78
N ALA A 43 11.90 -3.34 -23.93
CA ALA A 43 11.07 -4.54 -24.02
C ALA A 43 10.49 -4.88 -22.64
N TRP A 44 9.16 -4.95 -22.54
CA TRP A 44 8.48 -5.26 -21.28
C TRP A 44 8.65 -6.74 -20.93
N ASN A 45 9.43 -7.02 -19.90
CA ASN A 45 9.51 -8.36 -19.34
C ASN A 45 8.32 -8.61 -18.41
N MET A 46 7.19 -9.06 -18.99
CA MET A 46 5.96 -9.34 -18.25
C MET A 46 6.17 -10.38 -17.14
N ARG A 47 7.11 -11.33 -17.29
CA ARG A 47 7.42 -12.31 -16.24
C ARG A 47 7.95 -11.63 -14.98
N VAL A 48 8.81 -10.63 -15.13
CA VAL A 48 9.35 -9.85 -14.01
C VAL A 48 8.27 -8.96 -13.40
N VAL A 49 7.51 -8.24 -14.24
CA VAL A 49 6.44 -7.35 -13.76
C VAL A 49 5.39 -8.12 -12.96
N LEU A 50 4.88 -9.24 -13.51
CA LEU A 50 3.89 -10.07 -12.84
C LEU A 50 4.47 -10.78 -11.60
N GLY A 51 5.73 -11.22 -11.66
CA GLY A 51 6.40 -11.83 -10.52
C GLY A 51 6.46 -10.89 -9.32
N ILE A 52 6.86 -9.63 -9.55
CA ILE A 52 6.98 -8.62 -8.50
C ILE A 52 5.61 -8.18 -7.99
N ALA A 53 4.64 -7.99 -8.89
CA ALA A 53 3.26 -7.69 -8.51
C ALA A 53 2.67 -8.81 -7.63
N THR A 54 2.96 -10.07 -7.93
CA THR A 54 2.52 -11.22 -7.14
C THR A 54 3.15 -11.22 -5.75
N VAL A 55 4.47 -11.01 -5.67
CA VAL A 55 5.19 -10.95 -4.38
C VAL A 55 4.64 -9.83 -3.50
N LEU A 56 4.52 -8.61 -4.03
CA LEU A 56 3.97 -7.46 -3.30
C LEU A 56 2.51 -7.69 -2.90
N GLY A 57 1.71 -8.31 -3.78
CA GLY A 57 0.31 -8.66 -3.50
C GLY A 57 0.18 -9.65 -2.35
N VAL A 58 0.97 -10.73 -2.35
CA VAL A 58 0.96 -11.74 -1.27
C VAL A 58 1.37 -11.12 0.06
N ILE A 59 2.43 -10.30 0.08
CA ILE A 59 2.87 -9.59 1.29
C ILE A 59 1.79 -8.61 1.78
N GLY A 60 1.12 -7.92 0.85
CA GLY A 60 0.00 -7.03 1.13
C GLY A 60 -1.17 -7.76 1.80
N VAL A 61 -1.48 -8.98 1.37
CA VAL A 61 -2.48 -9.84 1.98
C VAL A 61 -2.03 -10.30 3.36
N VAL A 62 -0.83 -10.85 3.49
CA VAL A 62 -0.28 -11.32 4.79
C VAL A 62 -0.29 -10.20 5.83
N SER A 63 0.15 -8.99 5.47
CA SER A 63 0.13 -7.82 6.36
C SER A 63 -1.29 -7.39 6.74
N ALA A 64 -2.28 -7.55 5.86
CA ALA A 64 -3.68 -7.25 6.18
C ALA A 64 -4.24 -8.26 7.18
N PHE A 65 -4.00 -9.55 6.94
CA PHE A 65 -4.46 -10.63 7.84
C PHE A 65 -3.78 -10.58 9.20
N LEU A 66 -2.49 -10.22 9.25
CA LEU A 66 -1.78 -10.06 10.51
C LEU A 66 -2.38 -8.91 11.34
N LEU A 67 -2.69 -7.76 10.72
CA LEU A 67 -3.34 -6.66 11.43
C LEU A 67 -4.73 -7.07 11.93
N PHE A 68 -5.50 -7.76 11.09
CA PHE A 68 -6.81 -8.30 11.47
C PHE A 68 -6.69 -9.23 12.68
N TYR A 69 -5.75 -10.19 12.64
CA TYR A 69 -5.50 -11.13 13.72
C TYR A 69 -5.08 -10.42 15.02
N LEU A 70 -4.17 -9.46 14.96
CA LEU A 70 -3.77 -8.67 16.13
C LEU A 70 -4.95 -7.90 16.72
N SER A 71 -5.77 -7.28 15.86
CA SER A 71 -6.93 -6.49 16.29
C SER A 71 -8.01 -7.36 16.95
N GLU A 72 -8.28 -8.55 16.41
CA GLU A 72 -9.30 -9.47 16.94
C GLU A 72 -8.81 -10.25 18.17
N ARG A 73 -7.61 -10.83 18.12
CA ARG A 73 -7.15 -11.80 19.13
C ARG A 73 -6.28 -11.22 20.23
N VAL A 74 -5.55 -10.15 19.96
CA VAL A 74 -4.66 -9.52 20.95
C VAL A 74 -5.38 -8.35 21.60
N PHE A 75 -5.89 -7.44 20.79
CA PHE A 75 -6.53 -6.21 21.26
C PHE A 75 -8.02 -6.34 21.56
N HIS A 76 -8.64 -7.48 21.20
CA HIS A 76 -10.05 -7.78 21.48
C HIS A 76 -11.00 -6.65 21.05
N LEU A 77 -10.70 -6.02 19.91
CA LEU A 77 -11.47 -4.90 19.40
C LEU A 77 -12.81 -5.38 18.83
N ASP A 78 -13.82 -4.52 18.97
CA ASP A 78 -15.10 -4.78 18.35
C ASP A 78 -14.98 -4.80 16.82
N ARG A 79 -15.81 -5.63 16.19
CA ARG A 79 -15.85 -5.86 14.75
C ARG A 79 -15.93 -4.56 13.94
N ALA A 80 -16.71 -3.58 14.41
CA ALA A 80 -16.87 -2.33 13.70
C ALA A 80 -15.59 -1.47 13.74
N HIS A 81 -14.85 -1.49 14.85
CA HIS A 81 -13.55 -0.83 14.95
C HIS A 81 -12.50 -1.51 14.06
N ILE A 82 -12.53 -2.84 13.96
CA ILE A 82 -11.65 -3.60 13.07
C ILE A 82 -11.89 -3.21 11.61
N GLN A 83 -13.14 -3.00 11.19
CA GLN A 83 -13.42 -2.53 9.82
C GLN A 83 -12.76 -1.18 9.51
N THR A 84 -12.86 -0.23 10.44
CA THR A 84 -12.24 1.09 10.29
C THR A 84 -10.71 1.01 10.28
N LEU A 85 -10.11 0.15 11.12
CA LEU A 85 -8.67 -0.13 11.11
C LEU A 85 -8.21 -0.72 9.78
N MET A 86 -8.97 -1.68 9.26
CA MET A 86 -8.69 -2.32 7.97
C MET A 86 -8.81 -1.33 6.81
N TYR A 87 -9.82 -0.46 6.84
CA TYR A 87 -9.97 0.64 5.88
C TYR A 87 -8.74 1.55 5.90
N LEU A 88 -8.35 2.04 7.08
CA LEU A 88 -7.21 2.94 7.19
C LEU A 88 -5.91 2.26 6.74
N LYS A 89 -5.67 1.01 7.13
CA LYS A 89 -4.51 0.23 6.68
C LYS A 89 -4.47 0.13 5.16
N LEU A 90 -5.59 -0.23 4.54
CA LEU A 90 -5.64 -0.44 3.09
C LEU A 90 -5.46 0.88 2.32
N SER A 91 -6.02 1.98 2.84
CA SER A 91 -5.79 3.33 2.31
C SER A 91 -4.31 3.70 2.34
N VAL A 92 -3.68 3.63 3.52
CA VAL A 92 -2.26 3.99 3.70
C VAL A 92 -1.36 3.08 2.87
N ALA A 93 -1.60 1.76 2.92
CA ALA A 93 -0.80 0.79 2.17
C ALA A 93 -0.90 0.98 0.65
N GLY A 94 -2.09 1.28 0.11
CA GLY A 94 -2.27 1.54 -1.32
C GLY A 94 -1.42 2.72 -1.79
N HIS A 95 -1.51 3.84 -1.08
CA HIS A 95 -0.76 5.05 -1.42
C HIS A 95 0.74 4.89 -1.24
N MET A 96 1.16 4.18 -0.19
CA MET A 96 2.58 3.86 -0.01
C MET A 96 3.12 2.94 -1.09
N THR A 97 2.31 1.98 -1.56
CA THR A 97 2.70 1.07 -2.65
C THR A 97 3.02 1.82 -3.94
N ILE A 98 2.30 2.92 -4.24
CA ILE A 98 2.60 3.78 -5.39
C ILE A 98 4.05 4.29 -5.31
N PHE A 99 4.51 4.73 -4.13
CA PHE A 99 5.90 5.17 -3.96
C PHE A 99 6.91 4.02 -4.10
N LEU A 100 6.55 2.80 -3.69
CA LEU A 100 7.41 1.61 -3.82
C LEU A 100 7.57 1.17 -5.28
N THR A 101 6.49 1.19 -6.06
CA THR A 101 6.47 0.67 -7.44
C THR A 101 7.01 1.64 -8.47
N ARG A 102 7.11 2.93 -8.12
CA ARG A 102 7.67 3.98 -8.98
C ARG A 102 9.14 3.77 -9.36
N THR A 103 9.90 3.02 -8.56
CA THR A 103 11.33 2.82 -8.76
C THR A 103 11.70 1.33 -8.73
N ARG A 104 12.58 0.91 -9.65
CA ARG A 104 13.17 -0.44 -9.63
C ARG A 104 14.24 -0.60 -8.53
N GLY A 105 14.75 0.51 -7.99
CA GLY A 105 15.65 0.55 -6.84
C GLY A 105 14.92 0.82 -5.52
N PRO A 106 15.65 1.16 -4.44
CA PRO A 106 15.03 1.59 -3.18
C PRO A 106 14.11 2.79 -3.44
N PHE A 107 12.95 2.85 -2.78
CA PHE A 107 11.97 3.92 -2.99
C PHE A 107 12.53 5.34 -2.76
N TRP A 108 13.63 5.47 -2.00
CA TRP A 108 14.35 6.72 -1.73
C TRP A 108 15.31 7.17 -2.84
N SER A 109 15.53 6.35 -3.87
CA SER A 109 16.53 6.63 -4.91
C SER A 109 16.13 7.77 -5.85
N ILE A 110 14.83 7.99 -6.05
CA ILE A 110 14.31 9.04 -6.93
C ILE A 110 13.28 9.84 -6.14
N LYS A 111 13.48 11.16 -6.05
CA LYS A 111 12.55 12.05 -5.40
C LYS A 111 11.26 12.11 -6.24
N PRO A 112 10.11 11.69 -5.71
CA PRO A 112 8.81 11.88 -6.39
C PRO A 112 8.51 13.34 -6.71
N ALA A 113 7.68 13.56 -7.73
CA ALA A 113 7.15 14.87 -8.04
C ALA A 113 6.37 15.45 -6.85
N ARG A 114 6.43 16.79 -6.69
CA ARG A 114 5.70 17.51 -5.63
C ARG A 114 4.19 17.27 -5.73
N ILE A 115 3.67 17.12 -6.94
CA ILE A 115 2.25 16.86 -7.22
C ILE A 115 1.80 15.53 -6.62
N LEU A 116 2.55 14.45 -6.85
CA LEU A 116 2.27 13.13 -6.27
C LEU A 116 2.32 13.17 -4.74
N TRP A 117 3.34 13.81 -4.17
CA TRP A 117 3.44 13.96 -2.71
C TRP A 117 2.23 14.68 -2.11
N ILE A 118 1.82 15.81 -2.70
CA ILE A 118 0.69 16.60 -2.20
C ILE A 118 -0.62 15.83 -2.38
N ALA A 119 -0.81 15.15 -3.51
CA ALA A 119 -2.00 14.34 -3.76
C ALA A 119 -2.13 13.20 -2.76
N VAL A 120 -1.03 12.47 -2.50
CA VAL A 120 -1.01 11.38 -1.52
C VAL A 120 -1.19 11.90 -0.10
N LEU A 121 -0.50 12.97 0.30
CA LEU A 121 -0.66 13.52 1.65
C LEU A 121 -2.08 14.07 1.87
N GLY A 122 -2.64 14.78 0.90
CA GLY A 122 -4.00 15.32 0.99
C GLY A 122 -5.05 14.21 1.14
N THR A 123 -5.00 13.20 0.28
CA THR A 123 -5.92 12.05 0.34
C THR A 123 -5.74 11.24 1.62
N GLN A 124 -4.51 11.09 2.13
CA GLN A 124 -4.25 10.38 3.39
C GLN A 124 -4.71 11.15 4.64
N ILE A 125 -4.57 12.47 4.64
CA ILE A 125 -5.14 13.31 5.69
C ILE A 125 -6.66 13.12 5.70
N VAL A 126 -7.31 13.25 4.54
CA VAL A 126 -8.76 13.05 4.41
C VAL A 126 -9.17 11.65 4.88
N ALA A 127 -8.50 10.59 4.43
CA ALA A 127 -8.78 9.21 4.84
C ALA A 127 -8.66 9.02 6.37
N THR A 128 -7.63 9.61 6.98
CA THR A 128 -7.40 9.53 8.43
C THR A 128 -8.49 10.29 9.19
N LEU A 129 -8.90 11.47 8.73
CA LEU A 129 -9.99 12.25 9.36
C LEU A 129 -11.33 11.52 9.25
N ILE A 130 -11.63 10.91 8.10
CA ILE A 130 -12.86 10.12 7.91
C ILE A 130 -12.88 8.93 8.89
N ALA A 131 -11.74 8.25 9.07
CA ALA A 131 -11.63 7.13 10.01
C ALA A 131 -11.76 7.57 11.48
N VAL A 132 -11.13 8.68 11.86
CA VAL A 132 -11.14 9.16 13.25
C VAL A 132 -12.48 9.78 13.64
N TYR A 133 -13.08 10.60 12.78
CA TYR A 133 -14.36 11.24 13.04
C TYR A 133 -15.57 10.36 12.71
N GLY A 134 -15.36 9.17 12.12
CA GLY A 134 -16.42 8.19 11.89
C GLY A 134 -17.38 8.58 10.76
N PHE A 135 -16.88 9.19 9.69
CA PHE A 135 -17.71 9.48 8.52
C PHE A 135 -17.98 8.17 7.75
N LEU A 136 -19.23 7.70 7.74
CA LEU A 136 -19.69 6.44 7.12
C LEU A 136 -19.04 5.17 7.70
N MET A 137 -18.39 5.27 8.86
CA MET A 137 -17.78 4.14 9.56
C MET A 137 -17.67 4.41 11.07
N THR A 138 -17.40 3.38 11.87
CA THR A 138 -17.24 3.55 13.31
C THR A 138 -15.97 4.36 13.61
N PRO A 139 -16.07 5.44 14.41
CA PRO A 139 -14.91 6.29 14.72
C PRO A 139 -13.85 5.51 15.51
N ILE A 140 -12.59 5.75 15.17
CA ILE A 140 -11.43 5.23 15.93
C ILE A 140 -10.69 6.38 16.61
N SER A 141 -10.06 6.08 17.75
CA SER A 141 -9.23 7.08 18.42
C SER A 141 -7.95 7.39 17.63
N TRP A 142 -7.39 8.59 17.85
CA TRP A 142 -6.10 8.98 17.29
C TRP A 142 -4.97 8.01 17.62
N GLY A 143 -5.02 7.34 18.79
CA GLY A 143 -4.05 6.31 19.18
C GLY A 143 -4.06 5.12 18.23
N TRP A 144 -5.25 4.63 17.86
CA TRP A 144 -5.41 3.54 16.91
C TRP A 144 -5.03 3.95 15.49
N ALA A 145 -5.37 5.18 15.09
CA ALA A 145 -4.92 5.72 13.80
C ALA A 145 -3.38 5.78 13.72
N GLY A 146 -2.72 6.29 14.77
CA GLY A 146 -1.26 6.32 14.88
C GLY A 146 -0.63 4.92 14.86
N PHE A 147 -1.25 3.94 15.52
CA PHE A 147 -0.82 2.54 15.47
C PHE A 147 -0.85 1.98 14.05
N VAL A 148 -1.95 2.20 13.30
CA VAL A 148 -2.07 1.76 11.91
C VAL A 148 -1.03 2.42 11.02
N TRP A 149 -0.79 3.71 11.20
CA TRP A 149 0.27 4.43 10.48
C TRP A 149 1.65 3.86 10.76
N GLY A 150 2.00 3.64 12.03
CA GLY A 150 3.27 3.02 12.42
C GLY A 150 3.41 1.61 11.84
N TYR A 151 2.37 0.80 11.94
CA TYR A 151 2.31 -0.54 11.36
C TYR A 151 2.52 -0.52 9.84
N ALA A 152 1.81 0.37 9.13
CA ALA A 152 1.93 0.51 7.69
C ALA A 152 3.34 0.95 7.27
N LEU A 153 3.95 1.91 7.97
CA LEU A 153 5.32 2.36 7.70
C LEU A 153 6.35 1.24 7.87
N VAL A 154 6.22 0.41 8.91
CA VAL A 154 7.08 -0.77 9.09
C VAL A 154 6.93 -1.73 7.91
N TRP A 155 5.69 -2.02 7.49
CA TRP A 155 5.43 -2.88 6.35
C TRP A 155 5.93 -2.32 5.03
N VAL A 156 5.90 -1.00 4.83
CA VAL A 156 6.46 -0.34 3.66
C VAL A 156 7.96 -0.59 3.55
N LEU A 157 8.69 -0.48 4.66
CA LEU A 157 10.12 -0.78 4.69
C LEU A 157 10.40 -2.25 4.37
N LEU A 158 9.60 -3.17 4.91
CA LEU A 158 9.70 -4.60 4.60
C LEU A 158 9.39 -4.89 3.12
N ASN A 159 8.35 -4.28 2.56
CA ASN A 159 7.98 -4.44 1.16
C ASN A 159 9.09 -3.92 0.23
N ASP A 160 9.75 -2.81 0.55
CA ASP A 160 10.84 -2.30 -0.29
C ASP A 160 12.03 -3.27 -0.31
N ARG A 161 12.39 -3.88 0.84
CA ARG A 161 13.45 -4.89 0.91
C ARG A 161 13.09 -6.15 0.13
N LEU A 162 11.86 -6.65 0.29
CA LEU A 162 11.39 -7.84 -0.42
C LEU A 162 11.27 -7.60 -1.93
N LYS A 163 10.86 -6.40 -2.34
CA LYS A 163 10.87 -5.97 -3.74
C LYS A 163 12.28 -6.04 -4.34
N LEU A 164 13.29 -5.48 -3.66
CA LEU A 164 14.68 -5.49 -4.11
C LEU A 164 15.23 -6.91 -4.23
N LEU A 165 14.89 -7.78 -3.27
CA LEU A 165 15.25 -9.19 -3.29
C LEU A 165 14.58 -9.92 -4.45
N ALA A 166 13.29 -9.69 -4.68
CA ALA A 166 12.57 -10.24 -5.83
C ALA A 166 13.16 -9.78 -7.17
N TYR A 167 13.53 -8.50 -7.31
CA TYR A 167 14.26 -8.01 -8.48
C TYR A 167 15.61 -8.71 -8.67
N HIS A 168 16.35 -8.97 -7.59
CA HIS A 168 17.64 -9.66 -7.67
C HIS A 168 17.50 -11.10 -8.21
N PHE A 169 16.45 -11.82 -7.81
CA PHE A 169 16.20 -13.19 -8.30
C PHE A 169 15.53 -13.24 -9.69
N LEU A 170 14.67 -12.29 -10.00
CA LEU A 170 13.86 -12.31 -11.22
C LEU A 170 14.49 -11.56 -12.41
N ASP A 171 15.48 -10.69 -12.19
CA ASP A 171 16.15 -9.92 -13.23
C ASP A 171 17.61 -10.40 -13.43
N PRO A 172 17.87 -11.35 -14.35
CA PRO A 172 19.21 -11.87 -14.60
C PRO A 172 20.18 -10.83 -15.18
N LYS A 173 19.69 -9.66 -15.64
CA LYS A 173 20.52 -8.66 -16.35
C LYS A 173 21.55 -7.93 -15.48
N LYS A 174 21.64 -8.21 -14.17
CA LYS A 174 22.77 -7.76 -13.32
C LYS A 174 23.95 -8.75 -13.24
N SER A 175 23.87 -9.90 -13.90
CA SER A 175 24.97 -10.88 -13.93
C SER A 175 25.88 -10.78 -15.17
N GLY A 176 25.89 -9.64 -15.87
CA GLY A 176 26.59 -9.50 -17.15
C GLY A 176 27.09 -8.10 -17.54
N VAL A 177 27.46 -7.25 -16.58
CA VAL A 177 28.33 -6.10 -16.89
C VAL A 177 29.50 -6.12 -15.91
N ASN A 178 30.54 -6.84 -16.35
CA ASN A 178 31.90 -6.70 -15.84
C ASN A 178 32.48 -5.38 -16.36
N VAL A 179 33.20 -4.67 -15.48
CA VAL A 179 34.09 -3.51 -15.70
C VAL A 179 33.41 -2.18 -16.02
#